data_AF-A0A0T6AH57-F1
#
_entry.id   AF-A0A0T6AH57-F1
#
_cell.length_a   1.000
_cell.length_b   1.000
_cell.length_c   1.000
_cell.angle_alpha   90.00
_cell.angle_beta   90.00
_cell.angle_gamma   90.00
#
_symmetry.space_group_name_H-M   'P 1'
#
loop_
_entity.id
_entity.type
_entity.pdbx_description
1 polymer ?
#
loop_
_entity_poly.entity_id
_entity_poly.type
_entity_poly.pdbx_seq_one_letter_code
_entity_poly.pdbx_strand_id
1 'polypeptide(L)'
;MTKYETAILFDPELPEDRRKEFLTKLEGVITSFGGETLKQDDWGIRKLAYLIRKKHNAYYTFLVYSGKRGVVEEVERNIKIFDGVMRHMTSRVEYEIKPAAAAPVAEESPPGPENGGETPDASRPADGAPTA
;
A
#
# COMPACT_ATOMS: atom_id res chain seq x y z
N MET A 1 -22.40 13.76 10.44
CA MET A 1 -21.05 14.34 10.16
C MET A 1 -20.59 13.84 8.80
N THR A 2 -19.82 14.65 8.09
CA THR A 2 -19.27 14.25 6.80
C THR A 2 -18.08 13.34 7.02
N LYS A 3 -17.97 12.30 6.21
CA LYS A 3 -16.86 11.35 6.24
C LYS A 3 -15.84 11.76 5.19
N TYR A 4 -14.58 11.64 5.54
CA TYR A 4 -13.45 11.94 4.67
C TYR A 4 -12.48 10.77 4.71
N GLU A 5 -11.84 10.55 3.58
CA GLU A 5 -10.72 9.63 3.44
C GLU A 5 -9.53 10.45 2.98
N THR A 6 -8.40 10.27 3.65
CA THR A 6 -7.14 10.89 3.27
C THR A 6 -6.13 9.78 2.97
N ALA A 7 -5.71 9.72 1.71
CA ALA A 7 -4.61 8.88 1.27
C ALA A 7 -3.30 9.65 1.47
N ILE A 8 -2.36 9.03 2.15
CA ILE A 8 -1.05 9.60 2.48
C ILE A 8 0.03 8.70 1.88
N LEU A 9 0.91 9.30 1.08
CA LEU A 9 2.09 8.66 0.52
C LEU A 9 3.32 9.12 1.30
N PHE A 10 3.81 8.27 2.18
CA PHE A 10 5.04 8.49 2.91
C PHE A 10 6.25 8.09 2.08
N ASP A 11 7.35 8.77 2.38
CA ASP A 11 8.66 8.41 1.88
C ASP A 11 9.03 6.97 2.32
N PRO A 12 9.46 6.09 1.39
CA PRO A 12 9.78 4.71 1.72
C PRO A 12 11.01 4.56 2.62
N GLU A 13 11.89 5.57 2.67
CA GLU A 13 13.09 5.57 3.53
C GLU A 13 12.81 6.13 4.92
N LEU A 14 11.62 6.68 5.16
CA LEU A 14 11.21 7.16 6.47
C LEU A 14 11.09 5.95 7.43
N PRO A 15 11.65 6.01 8.65
CA PRO A 15 11.49 4.94 9.61
C PRO A 15 10.02 4.79 10.04
N GLU A 16 9.62 3.56 10.36
CA GLU A 16 8.25 3.26 10.76
C GLU A 16 7.80 4.04 12.00
N ASP A 17 8.70 4.23 12.95
CA ASP A 17 8.44 4.96 14.19
C ASP A 17 7.97 6.39 13.91
N ARG A 18 8.70 7.13 13.07
CA ARG A 18 8.33 8.48 12.61
C ARG A 18 6.96 8.51 11.91
N ARG A 19 6.61 7.47 11.14
CA ARG A 19 5.30 7.37 10.50
C ARG A 19 4.20 7.22 11.54
N LYS A 20 4.37 6.30 12.50
CA LYS A 20 3.41 6.04 13.57
C LYS A 20 3.22 7.28 14.46
N GLU A 21 4.31 7.94 14.86
CA GLU A 21 4.26 9.19 15.60
C GLU A 21 3.44 10.26 14.86
N PHE A 22 3.66 10.39 13.55
CA PHE A 22 2.93 11.35 12.73
C PHE A 22 1.44 10.99 12.60
N LEU A 23 1.11 9.71 12.46
CA LEU A 23 -0.28 9.24 12.43
C LEU A 23 -0.98 9.52 13.76
N THR A 24 -0.37 9.21 14.89
CA THR A 24 -0.91 9.53 16.23
C THR A 24 -1.10 11.04 16.42
N LYS A 25 -0.16 11.85 15.92
CA LYS A 25 -0.32 13.31 15.91
C LYS A 25 -1.52 13.75 15.08
N LEU A 26 -1.73 13.16 13.90
CA LEU A 26 -2.91 13.45 13.07
C LEU A 26 -4.21 13.06 13.76
N GLU A 27 -4.28 11.91 14.42
CA GLU A 27 -5.44 11.49 15.21
C GLU A 27 -5.75 12.49 16.34
N GLY A 28 -4.71 12.99 17.01
CA GLY A 28 -4.85 14.05 18.03
C GLY A 28 -5.40 15.37 17.46
N VAL A 29 -4.96 15.76 16.26
CA VAL A 29 -5.50 16.95 15.56
C VAL A 29 -6.97 16.72 15.20
N ILE A 30 -7.32 15.56 14.63
CA ILE A 30 -8.71 15.24 14.25
C ILE A 30 -9.63 15.32 15.48
N THR A 31 -9.20 14.73 16.59
CA THR A 31 -9.96 14.73 17.85
C THR A 31 -10.11 16.14 18.42
N SER A 32 -9.05 16.95 18.37
CA SER A 32 -9.04 18.34 18.86
C SER A 32 -10.01 19.26 18.10
N PHE A 33 -10.24 18.98 16.82
CA PHE A 33 -11.20 19.71 15.99
C PHE A 33 -12.62 19.10 16.00
N GLY A 34 -12.89 18.16 16.92
CA GLY A 34 -14.20 17.52 17.10
C GLY A 34 -14.56 16.54 15.98
N GLY A 35 -13.55 15.94 15.35
CA GLY A 35 -13.68 14.80 14.46
C GLY A 35 -13.35 13.48 15.18
N GLU A 36 -13.62 12.36 14.50
CA GLU A 36 -13.36 11.01 15.00
C GLU A 36 -12.68 10.19 13.91
N THR A 37 -11.60 9.47 14.25
CA THR A 37 -10.96 8.50 13.36
C THR A 37 -11.80 7.23 13.31
N LEU A 38 -12.22 6.82 12.11
CA LEU A 38 -13.07 5.66 11.89
C LEU A 38 -12.27 4.41 11.53
N LYS A 39 -11.25 4.59 10.67
CA LYS A 39 -10.44 3.48 10.17
C LYS A 39 -9.06 3.97 9.74
N GLN A 40 -8.04 3.17 10.01
CA GLN A 40 -6.70 3.33 9.45
C GLN A 40 -6.34 2.04 8.70
N ASP A 41 -5.99 2.16 7.42
CA ASP A 41 -5.51 1.05 6.60
C ASP A 41 -4.08 1.34 6.12
N ASP A 42 -3.15 0.49 6.55
CA ASP A 42 -1.76 0.54 6.09
C ASP A 42 -1.53 -0.47 4.99
N TRP A 43 -1.16 0.01 3.81
CA TRP A 43 -0.96 -0.79 2.60
C TRP A 43 0.50 -1.16 2.36
N GLY A 44 1.42 -0.61 3.15
CA GLY A 44 2.85 -0.87 3.00
C GLY A 44 3.49 -0.16 1.81
N ILE A 45 4.68 -0.63 1.43
CA ILE A 45 5.43 -0.09 0.29
C ILE A 45 4.83 -0.61 -1.02
N ARG A 46 4.48 0.30 -1.93
CA ARG A 46 4.01 -0.04 -3.29
C ARG A 46 4.77 0.75 -4.34
N LYS A 47 4.89 0.17 -5.54
CA LYS A 47 5.52 0.78 -6.70
C LYS A 47 4.60 1.85 -7.31
N LEU A 48 5.15 3.03 -7.52
CA LEU A 48 4.51 4.17 -8.16
C LEU A 48 4.51 4.00 -9.69
N ALA A 49 3.46 4.48 -10.35
CA ALA A 49 3.39 4.49 -11.82
C ALA A 49 4.43 5.42 -12.47
N TYR A 50 4.84 6.46 -11.74
CA TYR A 50 5.87 7.42 -12.16
C TYR A 50 6.66 7.92 -10.95
N LEU A 51 7.80 8.55 -11.23
CA LEU A 51 8.70 9.09 -10.20
C LEU A 51 8.04 10.25 -9.44
N ILE A 52 7.96 10.12 -8.11
CA ILE A 52 7.59 11.22 -7.21
C ILE A 52 8.80 11.52 -6.34
N ARG A 53 9.26 12.79 -6.32
CA ARG A 53 10.49 13.20 -5.60
C ARG A 53 11.69 12.27 -5.88
N LYS A 54 11.85 11.81 -7.13
CA LYS A 54 12.89 10.87 -7.59
C LYS A 54 12.80 9.45 -7.01
N LYS A 55 11.66 9.06 -6.42
CA LYS A 55 11.41 7.72 -5.87
C LYS A 55 10.41 6.95 -6.71
N HIS A 56 10.67 5.65 -6.87
CA HIS A 56 9.78 4.72 -7.57
C HIS A 56 8.79 4.02 -6.65
N ASN A 57 8.98 4.12 -5.33
CA ASN A 57 8.18 3.45 -4.33
C ASN A 57 7.66 4.48 -3.31
N ALA A 58 6.50 4.21 -2.73
CA ALA A 58 5.95 4.98 -1.62
C ALA A 58 5.29 4.04 -0.62
N TYR A 59 5.26 4.44 0.64
CA TYR A 59 4.51 3.75 1.67
C TYR A 59 3.11 4.36 1.77
N TYR A 60 2.09 3.54 1.54
CA TYR A 60 0.70 3.98 1.44
C TYR A 60 -0.05 3.76 2.76
N THR A 61 -0.67 4.83 3.26
CA THR A 61 -1.56 4.78 4.42
C THR A 61 -2.85 5.52 4.08
N PHE A 62 -3.99 4.91 4.40
CA PHE A 62 -5.32 5.50 4.25
C PHE A 62 -5.91 5.76 5.62
N LEU A 63 -6.36 6.99 5.83
CA LEU A 63 -6.99 7.42 7.07
C LEU A 63 -8.42 7.86 6.77
N VAL A 64 -9.39 7.16 7.35
CA VAL A 64 -10.80 7.46 7.25
C VAL A 64 -11.26 8.08 8.56
N TYR A 65 -11.83 9.27 8.49
CA TYR A 65 -12.29 10.01 9.66
C TYR A 65 -13.60 10.74 9.37
N SER A 66 -14.35 11.06 10.42
CA SER A 66 -15.54 11.90 10.36
C SER A 66 -15.27 13.24 11.01
N GLY A 67 -15.90 14.30 10.49
CA GLY A 67 -15.72 15.63 11.07
C GLY A 67 -16.50 16.73 10.37
N LYS A 68 -16.37 17.95 10.91
CA LYS A 68 -16.83 19.18 10.25
C LYS A 68 -15.80 19.62 9.20
N ARG A 69 -16.21 20.53 8.32
CA ARG A 69 -15.38 21.04 7.20
C ARG A 69 -13.99 21.58 7.63
N GLY A 70 -13.88 22.14 8.83
CA GLY A 70 -12.60 22.67 9.35
C GLY A 70 -11.55 21.61 9.69
N VAL A 71 -11.94 20.36 9.96
CA VAL A 71 -11.00 19.28 10.30
C VAL A 71 -10.07 18.96 9.13
N VAL A 72 -10.61 18.96 7.90
CA VAL A 72 -9.84 18.64 6.69
C VAL A 72 -8.72 19.64 6.46
N GLU A 73 -9.01 20.94 6.61
CA GLU A 73 -8.04 22.00 6.37
C GLU A 73 -6.84 21.90 7.33
N GLU A 74 -7.09 21.52 8.58
CA GLU A 74 -6.05 21.37 9.60
C GLU A 74 -5.26 20.07 9.46
N VAL A 75 -5.92 18.99 9.02
CA VAL A 75 -5.24 17.74 8.64
C VAL A 75 -4.31 18.00 7.46
N GLU A 76 -4.79 18.64 6.39
CA GLU A 76 -3.97 18.99 5.23
C GLU A 76 -2.81 19.93 5.60
N ARG A 77 -3.04 20.90 6.49
CA ARG A 77 -1.99 21.79 7.00
C ARG A 77 -0.88 20.98 7.70
N ASN A 78 -1.24 20.08 8.61
CA ASN A 78 -0.26 19.25 9.32
C ASN A 78 0.52 18.33 8.37
N ILE A 79 -0.16 17.77 7.37
CA ILE A 79 0.48 16.94 6.34
C ILE A 79 1.48 17.74 5.51
N LYS A 80 1.15 18.98 5.12
CA LYS A 80 2.07 19.84 4.35
C LYS A 80 3.30 20.27 5.14
N ILE A 81 3.19 20.39 6.46
CA ILE A 81 4.30 20.75 7.35
C ILE A 81 5.28 19.57 7.53
N PHE A 82 4.80 18.34 7.40
CA PHE A 82 5.63 17.16 7.62
C PHE A 82 6.40 16.77 6.35
N ASP A 83 7.73 16.86 6.43
CA ASP A 83 8.61 16.66 5.27
C ASP A 83 8.60 15.21 4.72
N GLY A 84 8.26 14.23 5.57
CA GLY A 84 8.22 12.81 5.21
C GLY A 84 7.00 12.36 4.37
N VAL A 85 6.08 13.27 4.06
CA VAL A 85 4.96 13.01 3.13
C VAL A 85 5.31 13.52 1.75
N MET A 86 5.26 12.62 0.76
CA MET A 86 5.52 12.95 -0.64
C MET A 86 4.27 13.50 -1.33
N ARG A 87 3.10 12.95 -1.03
CA ARG A 87 1.81 13.36 -1.59
C ARG A 87 0.67 12.97 -0.66
N HIS A 88 -0.40 13.74 -0.69
CA HIS A 88 -1.67 13.42 -0.05
C HIS A 88 -2.83 13.68 -1.01
N MET A 89 -3.95 13.02 -0.76
CA MET A 89 -5.21 13.29 -1.43
C MET A 89 -6.33 13.09 -0.42
N THR A 90 -7.18 14.10 -0.25
CA THR A 90 -8.36 14.01 0.60
C THR A 90 -9.61 13.98 -0.27
N SER A 91 -10.45 12.97 -0.03
CA SER A 91 -11.72 12.77 -0.72
C SER A 91 -12.86 12.71 0.28
N ARG A 92 -14.01 13.25 -0.11
CA ARG A 92 -15.24 13.09 0.66
C ARG A 92 -15.81 11.69 0.38
N VAL A 93 -16.12 10.95 1.43
CA VAL A 93 -16.67 9.60 1.33
C VAL A 93 -18.19 9.66 1.45
N GLU A 94 -18.89 9.21 0.43
CA GLU A 94 -20.36 9.13 0.40
C GLU A 94 -20.89 7.68 0.53
N TYR A 95 -20.00 6.68 0.47
CA TYR A 95 -20.39 5.27 0.65
C TYR A 95 -20.39 4.83 2.13
N GLU A 96 -21.18 3.79 2.43
CA GLU A 96 -21.15 3.16 3.75
C GLU A 96 -19.79 2.51 3.98
N ILE A 97 -19.04 3.07 4.94
CA ILE A 97 -17.81 2.45 5.45
C ILE A 97 -18.21 1.15 6.12
N LYS A 98 -18.14 0.05 5.38
CA LYS A 98 -18.18 -1.28 5.96
C LYS A 98 -16.92 -1.43 6.81
N PRO A 99 -17.01 -1.68 8.13
CA PRO A 99 -15.85 -2.13 8.87
C PRO A 99 -15.35 -3.40 8.16
N ALA A 100 -14.03 -3.52 8.00
CA ALA A 100 -13.42 -4.61 7.26
C ALA A 100 -13.74 -5.96 7.94
N ALA A 101 -14.86 -6.56 7.55
CA ALA A 101 -15.08 -7.99 7.70
C ALA A 101 -14.34 -8.66 6.54
N ALA A 102 -13.24 -9.34 6.89
CA ALA A 102 -12.61 -10.44 6.16
C ALA A 102 -12.63 -10.35 4.63
N ALA A 103 -11.55 -9.84 4.04
CA ALA A 103 -11.03 -10.52 2.87
C ALA A 103 -10.28 -11.76 3.38
N PRO A 104 -10.77 -13.00 3.18
CA PRO A 104 -9.89 -14.14 3.30
C PRO A 104 -8.79 -13.94 2.26
N VAL A 105 -7.56 -14.00 2.73
CA VAL A 105 -6.41 -14.33 1.90
C VAL A 105 -6.65 -15.74 1.36
N ALA A 106 -7.38 -15.85 0.24
CA ALA A 106 -7.35 -17.01 -0.65
C ALA A 106 -6.39 -16.61 -1.78
N GLU A 107 -5.13 -17.02 -1.69
CA GLU A 107 -4.60 -18.31 -2.16
C GLU A 107 -4.31 -18.29 -3.67
N GLU A 108 -3.03 -18.53 -3.96
CA GLU A 108 -2.41 -19.02 -5.20
C GLU A 108 -2.81 -18.40 -6.54
N SER A 109 -1.89 -17.59 -7.10
CA SER A 109 -1.65 -17.71 -8.54
C SER A 109 -1.07 -19.10 -8.81
N PRO A 110 -1.63 -19.86 -9.76
CA PRO A 110 -1.34 -21.28 -9.94
C PRO A 110 0.12 -21.52 -10.37
N PRO A 111 0.69 -22.69 -10.05
CA PRO A 111 1.96 -23.12 -10.65
C PRO A 111 1.73 -23.26 -12.16
N GLY A 112 2.46 -22.45 -12.94
CA GLY A 112 2.50 -22.56 -14.40
C GLY A 112 3.03 -23.94 -14.80
N PRO A 113 2.50 -24.53 -15.89
CA PRO A 113 2.59 -25.94 -16.16
C PRO A 113 4.02 -26.33 -16.55
N GLU A 114 4.47 -27.40 -15.92
CA GLU A 114 5.41 -28.38 -16.44
C GLU A 114 5.40 -28.49 -17.97
N ASN A 115 6.51 -28.10 -18.60
CA ASN A 115 6.90 -28.64 -19.89
C ASN A 115 8.38 -29.01 -19.80
N GLY A 116 8.61 -30.32 -19.69
CA GLY A 116 9.92 -30.93 -19.88
C GLY A 116 10.42 -30.69 -21.30
N GLY A 117 11.73 -30.56 -21.43
CA GLY A 117 12.37 -30.35 -22.73
C GLY A 117 13.83 -30.01 -22.58
N GLU A 118 14.55 -30.84 -21.83
CA GLU A 118 16.00 -30.87 -21.82
C GLU A 118 16.54 -31.09 -23.23
N THR A 119 17.30 -30.14 -23.76
CA THR A 119 18.29 -30.33 -24.82
C THR A 119 19.36 -29.22 -24.68
N PRO A 120 20.62 -29.39 -25.13
CA PRO A 120 21.13 -30.43 -26.02
C PRO A 120 22.52 -31.04 -25.66
N ASP A 121 22.87 -32.07 -26.42
CA ASP A 121 24.22 -32.36 -26.96
C ASP A 121 25.30 -33.02 -26.08
N ALA A 122 25.46 -34.34 -26.27
CA ALA A 122 26.77 -34.95 -26.50
C ALA A 122 26.62 -36.32 -27.21
N SER A 123 26.89 -36.31 -28.53
CA SER A 123 27.64 -37.34 -29.25
C SER A 123 27.18 -38.81 -29.25
N ARG A 124 26.62 -39.21 -30.40
CA ARG A 124 26.74 -40.54 -31.06
C ARG A 124 28.23 -40.97 -31.17
N PRO A 125 28.61 -42.22 -31.57
CA PRO A 125 27.78 -43.34 -32.05
C PRO A 125 28.18 -44.79 -31.68
N ALA A 126 27.22 -45.68 -31.93
CA ALA A 126 27.30 -47.02 -32.55
C ALA A 126 28.42 -48.00 -32.16
N ASP A 127 28.01 -49.18 -31.66
CA ASP A 127 28.14 -50.46 -32.38
C ASP A 127 27.27 -51.48 -31.62
N GLY A 128 26.26 -52.10 -32.23
CA GLY A 128 26.46 -53.42 -32.83
C GLY A 128 25.89 -54.52 -31.92
N ALA A 129 24.62 -54.87 -32.10
CA ALA A 129 24.12 -56.22 -31.75
C ALA A 129 24.94 -57.26 -32.57
N PRO A 130 25.01 -58.58 -32.21
CA PRO A 130 23.85 -59.37 -31.78
C PRO A 130 24.13 -60.60 -30.87
N THR A 131 23.02 -61.20 -30.42
CA THR A 131 22.74 -62.66 -30.29
C THR A 131 23.77 -63.60 -29.65
N ALA A 132 23.37 -64.24 -28.55
CA ALA A 132 23.25 -65.70 -28.35
C ALA A 132 22.89 -65.98 -26.89
#